data_AF-K9SKG1-F1
#
_entry.id   AF-K9SKG1-F1
#
_cell.length_a   1.000
_cell.length_b   1.000
_cell.length_c   1.000
_cell.angle_alpha   90.00
_cell.angle_beta   90.00
_cell.angle_gamma   90.00
#
_symmetry.space_group_name_H-M   'P 1'
#
loop_
_entity.id
_entity.type
_entity.pdbx_description
1 polymer ?
#
loop_
_entity_poly.entity_id
_entity_poly.type
_entity_poly.pdbx_seq_one_letter_code
_entity_poly.pdbx_strand_id
1 'polypeptide(L)'
;MALVIDAIVCGVISALTWAGLVWMSPEMPVIGSSGWLQGMGLVMGANFLTWLIFAGLRPHIAIWAIVFLVANILIGWLALPLCKKINVPGLWAIVIHPGLIAGMNVLLAGALGII
;
A
#
# COMPACT_ATOMS: atom_id res chain seq x y z
N MET A 1 7.28 -12.51 -17.51
CA MET A 1 7.72 -11.10 -17.62
C MET A 1 6.62 -10.14 -17.15
N ALA A 2 5.37 -10.28 -17.59
CA ALA A 2 4.25 -9.42 -17.15
C ALA A 2 4.07 -9.38 -15.62
N LEU A 3 3.98 -10.53 -14.93
CA LEU A 3 3.74 -10.61 -13.49
C LEU A 3 4.68 -9.76 -12.61
N VAL A 4 5.98 -9.72 -12.94
CA VAL A 4 6.96 -8.93 -12.17
C VAL A 4 6.78 -7.45 -12.45
N ILE A 5 6.51 -7.07 -13.70
CA ILE A 5 6.23 -5.69 -14.09
C ILE A 5 4.95 -5.22 -13.40
N ASP A 6 3.89 -6.02 -13.41
CA ASP A 6 2.60 -5.72 -12.77
C ASP A 6 2.78 -5.55 -11.25
N ALA A 7 3.61 -6.38 -10.62
CA ALA A 7 3.96 -6.23 -9.22
C ALA A 7 4.72 -4.93 -8.94
N ILE A 8 5.69 -4.57 -9.80
CA ILE A 8 6.42 -3.29 -9.69
C ILE A 8 5.44 -2.13 -9.79
N VAL A 9 4.54 -2.16 -10.78
CA VAL A 9 3.50 -1.13 -10.96
C VAL A 9 2.62 -1.04 -9.72
N CYS A 10 2.12 -2.17 -9.19
CA CYS A 10 1.33 -2.20 -7.97
C CYS A 10 2.09 -1.57 -6.78
N GLY A 11 3.35 -1.95 -6.57
CA GLY A 11 4.18 -1.38 -5.51
C GLY A 11 4.38 0.13 -5.66
N VAL A 12 4.75 0.58 -6.86
CA VAL A 12 5.01 2.01 -7.13
C VAL A 12 3.74 2.84 -6.94
N ILE A 13 2.62 2.41 -7.52
CA ILE A 13 1.35 3.15 -7.38
C ILE A 13 0.91 3.15 -5.91
N SER A 14 1.04 2.04 -5.18
CA SER A 14 0.73 1.99 -3.74
C SER A 14 1.54 3.00 -2.93
N ALA A 15 2.85 3.12 -3.21
CA ALA A 15 3.71 4.07 -2.54
C ALA A 15 3.40 5.52 -2.89
N LEU A 16 3.08 5.82 -4.16
CA LEU A 16 2.65 7.15 -4.58
C LEU A 16 1.33 7.55 -3.94
N THR A 17 0.38 6.62 -3.87
CA THR A 17 -0.91 6.84 -3.21
C THR A 17 -0.75 7.09 -1.74
N TRP A 18 0.07 6.29 -1.04
CA TRP A 18 0.41 6.56 0.34
C TRP A 18 1.05 7.94 0.50
N ALA A 19 2.02 8.28 -0.35
CA ALA A 19 2.72 9.56 -0.25
C ALA A 19 1.79 10.76 -0.45
N GLY A 20 0.90 10.69 -1.45
CA GLY A 20 -0.12 11.71 -1.70
C GLY A 20 -1.09 11.86 -0.52
N LEU A 21 -1.53 10.74 0.06
CA LEU A 21 -2.42 10.76 1.22
C LEU A 21 -1.74 11.30 2.48
N VAL A 22 -0.48 10.96 2.71
CA VAL A 22 0.32 11.55 3.80
C VAL A 22 0.44 13.07 3.63
N TRP A 23 0.62 13.57 2.40
CA TRP A 23 0.61 15.01 2.13
C TRP A 23 -0.74 15.69 2.40
N MET A 24 -1.84 14.96 2.21
CA MET A 24 -3.19 15.47 2.51
C MET A 24 -3.59 15.33 3.98
N SER A 25 -2.85 14.53 4.75
CA SER A 25 -3.20 14.26 6.13
C SER A 25 -2.89 15.45 7.05
N PRO A 26 -3.73 15.70 8.07
CA PRO A 26 -3.53 16.78 9.01
C PRO A 26 -2.32 16.50 9.89
N GLU A 27 -1.61 17.58 10.27
CA GLU A 27 -0.33 17.55 11.00
C GLU A 27 0.79 16.91 10.17
N MET A 28 1.82 17.65 9.77
CA MET A 28 2.89 17.15 8.89
C MET A 28 3.44 15.79 9.40
N PRO A 29 3.08 14.65 8.77
CA PRO A 29 3.24 13.36 9.43
C PRO A 29 4.67 12.84 9.31
N VAL A 30 5.45 13.37 8.37
CA VAL A 30 6.74 12.79 8.01
C VAL A 30 7.83 13.83 8.15
N ILE A 31 8.81 13.50 8.99
CA ILE A 31 9.93 14.38 9.31
C ILE A 31 11.15 13.99 8.47
N GLY A 32 11.47 14.82 7.48
CA GLY A 32 12.64 14.68 6.63
C GLY A 32 12.58 13.55 5.59
N SER A 33 13.51 13.56 4.63
CA SER A 33 13.54 12.66 3.47
C SER A 33 13.62 11.17 3.83
N SER A 34 14.28 10.82 4.93
CA SER A 34 14.39 9.42 5.37
C SER A 34 13.06 8.83 5.83
N GLY A 35 12.15 9.64 6.41
CA GLY A 35 10.83 9.15 6.80
C GLY A 35 9.96 8.83 5.58
N TRP A 36 10.07 9.66 4.54
CA TRP A 36 9.42 9.44 3.24
C TRP A 36 9.89 8.15 2.59
N LEU A 37 11.20 7.94 2.53
CA LEU A 37 11.78 6.72 1.97
C LEU A 37 11.39 5.47 2.75
N GLN A 38 11.33 5.53 4.08
CA GLN A 38 10.90 4.40 4.91
C GLN A 38 9.44 4.04 4.67
N GLY A 39 8.53 5.02 4.73
CA GLY A 39 7.10 4.78 4.56
C GLY A 39 6.76 4.33 3.14
N MET A 40 7.28 5.03 2.12
CA MET A 40 7.11 4.62 0.72
C MET A 40 7.71 3.24 0.46
N GLY A 41 8.90 2.95 1.00
CA GLY A 41 9.56 1.66 0.83
C GLY A 41 8.79 0.51 1.45
N LEU A 42 8.25 0.69 2.68
CA LEU A 42 7.41 -0.31 3.34
C LEU A 42 6.13 -0.59 2.55
N VAL A 43 5.41 0.47 2.15
CA VAL A 43 4.17 0.33 1.39
C VAL A 43 4.44 -0.29 0.02
N MET A 44 5.47 0.17 -0.69
CA MET A 44 5.88 -0.39 -1.98
C MET A 44 6.18 -1.88 -1.86
N GLY A 45 7.07 -2.25 -0.94
CA GLY A 45 7.54 -3.62 -0.77
C GLY A 45 6.41 -4.57 -0.40
N ALA A 46 5.56 -4.19 0.55
CA ALA A 46 4.46 -5.04 0.98
C ALA A 46 3.41 -5.25 -0.12
N ASN A 47 3.04 -4.21 -0.88
CA ASN A 47 2.07 -4.34 -1.97
C ASN A 47 2.66 -5.10 -3.17
N PHE A 48 3.94 -4.88 -3.49
CA PHE A 48 4.69 -5.66 -4.47
C PHE A 48 4.69 -7.17 -4.13
N LEU A 49 5.02 -7.52 -2.88
CA LEU A 49 5.03 -8.91 -2.42
C LEU A 49 3.63 -9.52 -2.41
N THR A 50 2.64 -8.77 -1.93
CA THR A 50 1.23 -9.19 -1.94
C THR A 50 0.79 -9.54 -3.36
N TRP A 51 1.09 -8.67 -4.33
CA TRP A 51 0.78 -8.90 -5.73
C TRP A 51 1.47 -10.14 -6.28
N LEU A 52 2.78 -10.29 -6.06
CA LEU A 52 3.53 -11.46 -6.55
C LEU A 52 2.95 -12.78 -6.05
N ILE A 53 2.57 -12.84 -4.78
CA ILE A 53 2.00 -14.04 -4.17
C ILE A 53 0.61 -14.33 -4.77
N PHE A 54 -0.22 -13.30 -4.95
CA PHE A 54 -1.64 -13.49 -5.31
C PHE A 54 -1.88 -13.59 -6.82
N ALA A 55 -1.05 -12.96 -7.65
CA ALA A 55 -1.19 -13.01 -9.10
C ALA A 55 -1.00 -14.42 -9.68
N GLY A 56 -0.21 -15.28 -9.02
CA GLY A 56 -0.07 -16.68 -9.39
C GLY A 56 -1.27 -17.56 -9.00
N LEU A 57 -2.00 -17.18 -7.94
CA LEU A 57 -3.11 -17.96 -7.39
C LEU A 57 -4.47 -17.59 -8.01
N ARG A 58 -4.57 -16.41 -8.64
CA ARG A 58 -5.81 -15.86 -9.23
C ARG A 58 -7.07 -16.05 -8.36
N PRO A 59 -7.04 -15.66 -7.08
CA PRO A 59 -8.20 -15.79 -6.22
C PRO A 59 -9.30 -14.79 -6.60
N HIS A 60 -10.51 -15.02 -6.10
CA HIS A 60 -11.66 -14.16 -6.32
C HIS A 60 -11.38 -12.70 -5.91
N ILE A 61 -12.00 -11.73 -6.60
CA ILE A 61 -11.83 -10.28 -6.36
C ILE A 61 -12.01 -9.87 -4.88
N ALA A 62 -12.95 -10.50 -4.18
CA ALA A 62 -13.17 -10.23 -2.76
C ALA A 62 -11.96 -10.61 -1.89
N ILE A 63 -11.26 -11.69 -2.23
CA ILE A 63 -10.05 -12.12 -1.51
C ILE A 63 -8.91 -11.13 -1.78
N TRP A 64 -8.75 -10.66 -3.02
CA TRP A 64 -7.81 -9.59 -3.34
C TRP A 64 -8.05 -8.35 -2.48
N ALA A 65 -9.29 -7.87 -2.45
CA ALA A 65 -9.65 -6.68 -1.68
C ALA A 65 -9.33 -6.84 -0.19
N ILE A 66 -9.70 -7.97 0.40
CA ILE A 66 -9.46 -8.25 1.82
C ILE A 66 -7.96 -8.34 2.11
N VAL A 67 -7.19 -9.03 1.28
CA VAL A 67 -5.75 -9.22 1.52
C VAL A 67 -4.99 -7.91 1.40
N PHE A 68 -5.26 -7.11 0.36
CA PHE A 68 -4.65 -5.79 0.23
C PHE A 68 -5.05 -4.87 1.38
N LEU A 69 -6.31 -4.91 1.81
CA LEU A 69 -6.78 -4.11 2.94
C LEU A 69 -6.07 -4.50 4.24
N VAL A 70 -6.06 -5.80 4.57
CA VAL A 70 -5.41 -6.32 5.79
C VAL A 70 -3.91 -6.06 5.77
N ALA A 71 -3.23 -6.30 4.64
CA ALA A 71 -1.80 -6.03 4.50
C ALA A 71 -1.48 -4.55 4.79
N ASN A 72 -2.25 -3.62 4.21
CA ASN A 72 -2.00 -2.19 4.42
C ASN A 72 -2.43 -1.73 5.83
N ILE A 73 -3.45 -2.33 6.44
CA ILE A 73 -3.79 -2.10 7.86
C ILE A 73 -2.62 -2.52 8.76
N LEU A 74 -2.04 -3.69 8.53
CA LEU A 74 -0.91 -4.19 9.32
C LEU A 74 0.33 -3.29 9.16
N ILE A 75 0.59 -2.78 7.95
CA ILE A 75 1.66 -1.79 7.74
C ILE A 75 1.38 -0.52 8.56
N GLY A 76 0.15 0.02 8.46
CA GLY A 76 -0.23 1.24 9.15
C GLY A 76 -0.20 1.13 10.67
N TRP A 77 -0.62 -0.02 11.19
CA TRP A 77 -0.74 -0.26 12.63
C TRP A 77 0.56 -0.74 13.29
N LEU A 78 1.36 -1.56 12.61
CA LEU A 78 2.55 -2.18 13.19
C LEU A 78 3.85 -1.63 12.63
N ALA A 79 3.94 -1.40 11.32
CA ALA A 79 5.21 -1.04 10.68
C ALA A 79 5.50 0.46 10.72
N LEU A 80 4.51 1.32 10.40
CA LEU A 80 4.70 2.77 10.40
C LEU A 80 5.08 3.34 11.77
N PRO A 81 4.53 2.87 12.91
CA PRO A 81 4.94 3.36 14.23
C PRO A 81 6.39 3.01 14.61
N LEU A 82 6.98 1.96 13.99
CA LEU A 82 8.39 1.62 14.19
C LEU A 82 9.32 2.60 13.47
N CYS A 83 8.80 3.37 12.51
CA CYS A 83 9.55 4.40 11.82
C CYS A 83 9.55 5.69 12.65
N LYS A 84 10.66 5.97 13.34
CA LYS A 84 10.84 7.14 14.24
C LYS A 84 10.56 8.53 13.63
N LYS A 85 10.35 8.61 12.31
CA LYS A 85 10.14 9.85 11.55
C LYS A 85 8.77 9.93 10.89
N ILE A 86 7.86 9.02 11.24
CA ILE A 86 6.50 8.95 10.70
C ILE A 86 5.52 9.00 11.88
N ASN A 87 4.67 10.02 11.90
CA ASN A 87 3.62 10.25 12.87
C ASN A 87 2.32 10.53 12.12
N VAL A 88 1.67 9.45 11.65
CA VAL A 88 0.40 9.53 10.93
C VAL A 88 -0.74 9.32 11.93
N PRO A 89 -1.82 10.15 11.89
CA PRO A 89 -2.98 9.94 12.74
C PRO A 89 -3.55 8.53 12.57
N GLY A 90 -3.95 7.87 13.67
CA GLY A 90 -4.38 6.47 13.64
C GLY A 90 -5.51 6.18 12.64
N LEU A 91 -6.48 7.10 12.50
CA LEU A 91 -7.56 6.98 11.51
C LEU A 91 -7.02 6.95 10.06
N TRP A 92 -6.02 7.78 9.77
CA TRP A 92 -5.38 7.80 8.46
C TRP A 92 -4.57 6.52 8.22
N ALA A 93 -3.77 6.10 9.20
CA ALA A 93 -2.93 4.91 9.09
C ALA A 93 -3.74 3.61 8.93
N ILE A 94 -4.90 3.50 9.57
CA ILE A 94 -5.65 2.24 9.67
C ILE A 94 -6.84 2.18 8.69
N VAL A 95 -7.47 3.31 8.37
CA VAL A 95 -8.70 3.31 7.58
C VAL A 95 -8.49 3.94 6.21
N ILE A 96 -8.00 5.19 6.17
CA ILE A 96 -7.95 5.96 4.92
C ILE A 96 -6.85 5.43 3.98
N HIS A 97 -5.61 5.31 4.47
CA HIS A 97 -4.52 4.77 3.65
C HIS A 97 -4.81 3.35 3.17
N PRO A 98 -5.17 2.39 4.04
CA PRO A 98 -5.37 1.02 3.61
C PRO A 98 -6.55 0.86 2.66
N GLY A 99 -7.65 1.56 2.92
CA GLY A 99 -8.84 1.50 2.06
C GLY A 99 -8.58 1.98 0.64
N LEU A 100 -7.94 3.15 0.49
CA LEU A 100 -7.66 3.71 -0.84
C LEU A 100 -6.60 2.93 -1.60
N ILE A 101 -5.53 2.49 -0.93
CA ILE A 101 -4.49 1.66 -1.56
C ILE A 101 -5.07 0.32 -2.01
N ALA A 102 -5.88 -0.34 -1.18
CA ALA A 102 -6.52 -1.60 -1.53
C ALA A 102 -7.51 -1.45 -2.70
N GLY A 103 -8.38 -0.45 -2.65
CA GLY A 103 -9.33 -0.19 -3.73
C GLY A 103 -8.63 0.06 -5.07
N MET A 104 -7.57 0.86 -5.06
CA MET A 104 -6.77 1.13 -6.25
C MET A 104 -6.05 -0.11 -6.78
N ASN A 105 -5.47 -0.95 -5.91
CA ASN A 105 -4.80 -2.18 -6.35
C ASN A 105 -5.79 -3.20 -6.92
N VAL A 106 -7.01 -3.27 -6.40
CA VAL A 106 -8.08 -4.09 -6.98
C VAL A 106 -8.48 -3.57 -8.37
N LEU A 107 -8.63 -2.26 -8.53
CA LEU A 107 -8.90 -1.66 -9.85
C LEU A 107 -7.77 -1.94 -10.85
N LEU A 108 -6.52 -1.87 -10.41
CA LEU A 108 -5.35 -2.24 -11.22
C LEU A 108 -5.41 -3.72 -11.64
N ALA A 109 -5.73 -4.63 -10.72
CA ALA A 109 -5.86 -6.05 -11.01
C ALA A 109 -6.96 -6.34 -12.05
N GLY A 110 -8.11 -5.65 -11.95
CA GLY A 110 -9.17 -5.72 -12.96
C GLY A 110 -8.76 -5.14 -14.31
N ALA A 111 -8.06 -3.99 -14.31
CA ALA A 111 -7.56 -3.37 -15.54
C ALA A 111 -6.54 -4.26 -16.29
N LEU A 112 -5.77 -5.07 -15.56
CA LEU A 112 -4.80 -6.02 -16.11
C LEU A 112 -5.42 -7.39 -16.45
N GLY A 113 -6.72 -7.60 -16.23
CA GLY A 113 -7.42 -8.86 -16.52
C GLY A 113 -6.97 -10.04 -15.68
N ILE A 114 -6.42 -9.77 -14.48
CA ILE A 114 -5.96 -10.81 -13.54
C ILE A 114 -7.13 -11.35 -12.71
N ILE A 115 -8.16 -10.52 -12.52
CA ILE A 115 -9.43 -10.81 -11.84
C ILE A 115 -10.62 -10.44 -12.72
#